data_AF-A0AAV4DC70-F1
#
_entry.id   AF-A0AAV4DC70-F1
#
_cell.length_a   1.000
_cell.length_b   1.000
_cell.length_c   1.000
_cell.angle_alpha   90.00
_cell.angle_beta   90.00
_cell.angle_gamma   90.00
#
_symmetry.space_group_name_H-M   'P 1'
#
loop_
_entity.id
_entity.type
_entity.pdbx_description
1 polymer ?
#
loop_
_entity_poly.entity_id
_entity_poly.type
_entity_poly.pdbx_seq_one_letter_code
_entity_poly.pdbx_strand_id
1 'polypeptide(L)'
;MKKKKKKKKKKKKKKKKKKKKKKKKKKKTKITSTCLRHELVLRRQDEIYKLLEFKLWDDPTMDVRLAAAKALTALGMFTRACDLVERKLEDSEEDARAQAAIAVGTLGMKSEKLIRLLLEMLELDSSDYVRLMIIRTFGTLKLTDHRVMRCLREREKLEGPLAREAHRSLYVLDQVLASRPGKNAGQQSARKYLHSRRVLSPILATAI
;
A
#
# COMPACT_ATOMS: atom_id res chain seq x y z
N MET A 1 -38.46 2.11 75.80
CA MET A 1 -38.56 2.26 74.32
C MET A 1 -37.28 2.70 73.56
N LYS A 2 -36.30 3.38 74.17
CA LYS A 2 -35.11 3.96 73.48
C LYS A 2 -34.12 2.93 72.87
N LYS A 3 -33.91 1.75 73.49
CA LYS A 3 -32.99 0.68 72.98
C LYS A 3 -33.44 0.07 71.64
N LYS A 4 -34.74 -0.18 71.43
CA LYS A 4 -35.31 -0.70 70.15
C LYS A 4 -35.11 0.30 68.99
N LYS A 5 -35.30 1.61 69.22
CA LYS A 5 -35.04 2.67 68.23
C LYS A 5 -33.55 2.75 67.84
N LYS A 6 -32.62 2.62 68.80
CA LYS A 6 -31.16 2.61 68.57
C LYS A 6 -30.70 1.38 67.75
N LYS A 7 -31.24 0.18 68.05
CA LYS A 7 -31.02 -1.06 67.26
C LYS A 7 -31.55 -0.93 65.82
N LYS A 8 -32.76 -0.37 65.62
CA LYS A 8 -33.32 -0.09 64.27
C LYS A 8 -32.45 0.90 63.48
N LYS A 9 -31.97 2.00 64.08
CA LYS A 9 -31.04 2.95 63.45
C LYS A 9 -29.70 2.30 63.04
N LYS A 10 -29.10 1.46 63.91
CA LYS A 10 -27.87 0.69 63.58
C LYS A 10 -28.10 -0.29 62.42
N LYS A 11 -29.22 -1.03 62.39
CA LYS A 11 -29.59 -1.91 61.25
C LYS A 11 -29.76 -1.14 59.95
N LYS A 12 -30.44 0.03 59.95
CA LYS A 12 -30.57 0.91 58.77
C LYS A 12 -29.20 1.41 58.26
N LYS A 13 -28.30 1.86 59.15
CA LYS A 13 -26.93 2.28 58.78
C LYS A 13 -26.12 1.13 58.18
N LYS A 14 -26.16 -0.09 58.73
CA LYS A 14 -25.51 -1.29 58.16
C LYS A 14 -26.07 -1.64 56.77
N LYS A 15 -27.40 -1.61 56.57
CA LYS A 15 -28.02 -1.83 55.24
C LYS A 15 -27.57 -0.77 54.21
N LYS A 16 -27.51 0.52 54.57
CA LYS A 16 -27.01 1.59 53.69
C LYS A 16 -25.53 1.39 53.31
N LYS A 17 -24.66 1.02 54.27
CA LYS A 17 -23.24 0.69 53.99
C LYS A 17 -23.09 -0.53 53.05
N LYS A 18 -23.87 -1.60 53.25
CA LYS A 18 -23.88 -2.77 52.35
C LYS A 18 -24.34 -2.41 50.93
N LYS A 19 -25.40 -1.60 50.78
CA LYS A 19 -25.86 -1.09 49.47
C LYS A 19 -24.78 -0.24 48.76
N LYS A 20 -24.10 0.66 49.49
CA LYS A 20 -22.98 1.46 48.93
C LYS A 20 -21.80 0.58 48.47
N LYS A 21 -21.39 -0.43 49.26
CA LYS A 21 -20.34 -1.38 48.86
C LYS A 21 -20.72 -2.20 47.62
N LYS A 22 -21.97 -2.70 47.53
CA LYS A 22 -22.47 -3.40 46.32
C LYS A 22 -22.47 -2.50 45.08
N LYS A 23 -22.89 -1.23 45.20
CA LYS A 23 -22.84 -0.26 44.09
C LYS A 23 -21.40 0.03 43.63
N LYS A 24 -20.43 0.19 44.56
CA LYS A 24 -19.01 0.38 44.22
C LYS A 24 -18.41 -0.86 43.52
N LYS A 25 -18.71 -2.07 43.98
CA LYS A 25 -18.29 -3.33 43.31
C LYS A 25 -18.89 -3.46 41.91
N LYS A 26 -20.19 -3.16 41.72
CA LYS A 26 -20.84 -3.14 40.40
C LYS A 26 -20.23 -2.11 39.45
N LYS A 27 -19.88 -0.90 39.94
CA LYS A 27 -19.17 0.11 39.13
C LYS A 27 -17.77 -0.35 38.72
N LYS A 28 -16.97 -0.89 39.66
CA LYS A 28 -15.62 -1.42 39.35
C LYS A 28 -15.64 -2.58 38.34
N THR A 29 -16.58 -3.52 38.48
CA THR A 29 -16.76 -4.63 37.54
C THR A 29 -17.24 -4.14 36.16
N LYS A 30 -18.13 -3.13 36.12
CA LYS A 30 -18.55 -2.53 34.85
C LYS A 30 -17.40 -1.84 34.12
N ILE A 31 -16.58 -1.05 34.83
CA ILE A 31 -15.40 -0.36 34.28
C ILE A 31 -14.36 -1.35 33.74
N THR A 32 -14.06 -2.41 34.49
CA THR A 32 -13.12 -3.46 34.05
C THR A 32 -13.67 -4.23 32.84
N SER A 33 -14.97 -4.56 32.82
CA SER A 33 -15.59 -5.23 31.67
C SER A 33 -15.64 -4.36 30.40
N THR A 34 -15.78 -3.04 30.52
CA THR A 34 -15.72 -2.12 29.38
C THR A 34 -14.29 -1.93 28.88
N CYS A 35 -13.30 -1.93 29.76
CA CYS A 35 -11.88 -1.87 29.39
C CYS A 35 -11.45 -3.12 28.60
N LEU A 36 -11.81 -4.31 29.11
CA LEU A 36 -11.56 -5.58 28.41
C LEU A 36 -12.24 -5.66 27.04
N ARG A 37 -13.47 -5.13 26.92
CA ARG A 37 -14.16 -5.06 25.62
C ARG A 37 -13.43 -4.16 24.63
N HIS A 38 -12.93 -3.00 25.09
CA HIS A 38 -12.17 -2.09 24.24
C HIS A 38 -10.85 -2.71 23.77
N GLU A 39 -10.13 -3.39 24.66
CA GLU A 39 -8.87 -4.08 24.32
C GLU A 39 -9.07 -5.21 23.29
N LEU A 40 -10.13 -6.01 23.42
CA LEU A 40 -10.45 -7.06 22.46
C LEU A 40 -10.86 -6.52 21.09
N VAL A 41 -11.53 -5.36 21.05
CA VAL A 41 -11.89 -4.70 19.78
C VAL A 41 -10.64 -4.18 19.07
N LEU A 42 -9.72 -3.55 19.81
CA LEU A 42 -8.45 -3.06 19.24
C LEU A 42 -7.59 -4.21 18.71
N ARG A 43 -7.45 -5.31 19.46
CA ARG A 43 -6.69 -6.49 18.99
C ARG A 43 -7.24 -7.06 17.68
N ARG A 44 -8.58 -7.17 17.56
CA ARG A 44 -9.21 -7.62 16.32
C ARG A 44 -8.98 -6.65 15.16
N GLN A 45 -8.99 -5.35 15.41
CA GLN A 45 -8.68 -4.36 14.37
C GLN A 45 -7.25 -4.50 13.86
N ASP A 46 -6.28 -4.74 14.75
CA ASP A 46 -4.89 -4.95 14.35
C ASP A 46 -4.68 -6.27 13.59
N GLU A 47 -5.37 -7.34 13.97
CA GLU A 47 -5.35 -8.62 13.22
C GLU A 47 -5.94 -8.45 11.81
N ILE A 48 -7.08 -7.77 11.69
CA ILE A 48 -7.70 -7.45 10.40
C ILE A 48 -6.76 -6.58 9.56
N TYR A 49 -6.15 -5.56 10.17
CA TYR A 49 -5.19 -4.70 9.49
C TYR A 49 -4.01 -5.49 8.95
N LYS A 50 -3.38 -6.35 9.76
CA LYS A 50 -2.25 -7.19 9.34
C LYS A 50 -2.62 -8.11 8.18
N LEU A 51 -3.80 -8.73 8.23
CA LEU A 51 -4.27 -9.59 7.16
C LEU A 51 -4.47 -8.81 5.85
N LEU A 52 -5.11 -7.64 5.93
CA LEU A 52 -5.36 -6.81 4.75
C LEU A 52 -4.08 -6.22 4.18
N GLU A 53 -3.16 -5.79 5.05
CA GLU A 53 -1.84 -5.26 4.68
C GLU A 53 -1.01 -6.32 3.97
N PHE A 54 -0.97 -7.54 4.49
CA PHE A 54 -0.32 -8.68 3.84
C PHE A 54 -0.90 -8.93 2.43
N LYS A 55 -2.24 -8.88 2.31
CA LYS A 55 -2.92 -9.06 1.02
C LYS A 55 -2.68 -7.93 0.01
N LEU A 56 -2.14 -6.78 0.39
CA LEU A 56 -1.82 -5.70 -0.55
C LEU A 56 -0.68 -6.07 -1.51
N TRP A 57 0.20 -7.00 -1.14
CA TRP A 57 1.40 -7.33 -1.89
C TRP A 57 1.60 -8.83 -2.15
N ASP A 58 1.11 -9.71 -1.28
CA ASP A 58 1.36 -11.16 -1.38
C ASP A 58 0.44 -11.87 -2.38
N ASP A 59 -0.79 -11.38 -2.57
CA ASP A 59 -1.77 -12.11 -3.37
C ASP A 59 -1.42 -12.06 -4.87
N PRO A 60 -1.39 -13.20 -5.59
CA PRO A 60 -1.06 -13.22 -7.02
C PRO A 60 -2.12 -12.47 -7.86
N THR A 61 -3.37 -12.44 -7.41
CA THR A 61 -4.48 -11.88 -8.17
C THR A 61 -4.64 -10.39 -7.88
N MET A 62 -4.54 -9.55 -8.92
CA MET A 62 -4.70 -8.09 -8.76
C MET A 62 -6.06 -7.72 -8.15
N ASP A 63 -7.13 -8.42 -8.51
CA ASP A 63 -8.48 -8.15 -7.98
C ASP A 63 -8.56 -8.35 -6.46
N VAL A 64 -7.86 -9.35 -5.92
CA VAL A 64 -7.81 -9.61 -4.47
C VAL A 64 -7.01 -8.50 -3.78
N ARG A 65 -5.87 -8.09 -4.35
CA ARG A 65 -5.08 -6.96 -3.82
C ARG A 65 -5.92 -5.67 -3.80
N LEU A 66 -6.65 -5.38 -4.87
CA LEU A 66 -7.55 -4.22 -4.95
C LEU A 66 -8.73 -4.32 -3.96
N ALA A 67 -9.27 -5.53 -3.73
CA ALA A 67 -10.30 -5.75 -2.73
C ALA A 67 -9.77 -5.48 -1.32
N ALA A 68 -8.54 -5.88 -1.01
CA ALA A 68 -7.88 -5.58 0.26
C ALA A 68 -7.71 -4.07 0.47
N ALA A 69 -7.25 -3.34 -0.56
CA ALA A 69 -7.16 -1.88 -0.51
C ALA A 69 -8.53 -1.22 -0.27
N LYS A 70 -9.59 -1.66 -0.97
CA LYS A 70 -10.96 -1.18 -0.76
C LYS A 70 -11.45 -1.46 0.66
N ALA A 71 -11.13 -2.62 1.22
CA ALA A 71 -11.48 -2.96 2.60
C ALA A 71 -10.77 -2.05 3.61
N LEU A 72 -9.48 -1.75 3.41
CA LEU A 72 -8.75 -0.78 4.24
C LEU A 72 -9.38 0.60 4.20
N THR A 73 -9.83 1.06 3.03
CA THR A 73 -10.58 2.33 2.89
C THR A 73 -11.90 2.28 3.64
N ALA A 74 -12.69 1.21 3.46
CA ALA A 74 -13.99 1.06 4.11
C ALA A 74 -13.89 0.98 5.65
N LEU A 75 -12.77 0.46 6.16
CA LEU A 75 -12.50 0.36 7.60
C LEU A 75 -11.81 1.60 8.18
N GLY A 76 -11.56 2.65 7.37
CA GLY A 76 -10.90 3.87 7.83
C GLY A 76 -9.41 3.69 8.16
N MET A 77 -8.77 2.66 7.60
CA MET A 77 -7.36 2.31 7.85
C MET A 77 -6.44 2.64 6.67
N PHE A 78 -6.94 3.35 5.66
CA PHE A 78 -6.17 3.69 4.45
C PHE A 78 -4.95 4.57 4.75
N THR A 79 -5.09 5.59 5.59
CA THR A 79 -3.97 6.48 5.97
C THR A 79 -2.86 5.70 6.68
N ARG A 80 -3.24 4.85 7.65
CA ARG A 80 -2.31 3.94 8.34
C ARG A 80 -1.56 3.03 7.36
N ALA A 81 -2.24 2.53 6.33
CA ALA A 81 -1.62 1.72 5.29
C ALA A 81 -0.61 2.52 4.46
N CYS A 82 -0.97 3.72 4.01
CA CYS A 82 -0.04 4.62 3.30
C CYS A 82 1.21 4.93 4.14
N ASP A 83 1.03 5.32 5.41
CA ASP A 83 2.15 5.67 6.30
C ASP A 83 3.08 4.47 6.57
N LEU A 84 2.55 3.25 6.61
CA LEU A 84 3.36 2.05 6.74
C LEU A 84 4.12 1.75 5.45
N VAL A 85 3.46 1.87 4.30
CA VAL A 85 4.06 1.63 2.99
C VAL A 85 5.18 2.63 2.70
N GLU A 86 4.98 3.92 2.98
CA GLU A 86 6.03 4.94 2.83
C GLU A 86 7.26 4.61 3.69
N ARG A 87 7.06 4.21 4.96
CA ARG A 87 8.19 3.80 5.82
C ARG A 87 8.91 2.55 5.30
N LYS A 88 8.17 1.57 4.77
CA LYS A 88 8.76 0.34 4.24
C LYS A 88 9.58 0.55 2.95
N LEU A 89 9.34 1.62 2.19
CA LEU A 89 10.16 1.95 1.01
C LEU A 89 11.59 2.34 1.39
N GLU A 90 11.80 2.83 2.62
CA GLU A 90 13.10 3.25 3.15
C GLU A 90 13.73 2.18 4.08
N ASP A 91 13.16 0.98 4.11
CA ASP A 91 13.61 -0.11 4.98
C ASP A 91 14.96 -0.69 4.51
N SER A 92 15.78 -1.19 5.45
CA SER A 92 17.05 -1.83 5.12
C SER A 92 16.86 -3.14 4.37
N GLU A 93 15.77 -3.85 4.65
CA GLU A 93 15.49 -5.16 4.05
C GLU A 93 14.91 -5.02 2.64
N GLU A 94 15.52 -5.73 1.70
CA GLU A 94 15.08 -5.77 0.29
C GLU A 94 13.61 -6.20 0.14
N ASP A 95 13.21 -7.24 0.87
CA ASP A 95 11.84 -7.75 0.82
C ASP A 95 10.84 -6.69 1.27
N ALA A 96 11.13 -5.93 2.33
CA ALA A 96 10.25 -4.89 2.83
C ALA A 96 10.06 -3.78 1.78
N ARG A 97 11.13 -3.36 1.10
CA ARG A 97 11.07 -2.35 0.02
C ARG A 97 10.29 -2.86 -1.19
N ALA A 98 10.50 -4.11 -1.61
CA ALA A 98 9.77 -4.71 -2.73
C ALA A 98 8.27 -4.85 -2.43
N GLN A 99 7.90 -5.32 -1.23
CA GLN A 99 6.52 -5.41 -0.78
C GLN A 99 5.84 -4.04 -0.79
N ALA A 100 6.55 -3.01 -0.31
CA ALA A 100 6.06 -1.65 -0.31
C ALA A 100 5.81 -1.12 -1.73
N ALA A 101 6.74 -1.36 -2.67
CA ALA A 101 6.58 -0.96 -4.06
C ALA A 101 5.32 -1.60 -4.69
N ILE A 102 5.05 -2.88 -4.43
CA ILE A 102 3.83 -3.55 -4.89
C ILE A 102 2.59 -2.91 -4.25
N ALA A 103 2.61 -2.72 -2.93
CA ALA A 103 1.51 -2.14 -2.17
C ALA A 103 1.17 -0.70 -2.62
N VAL A 104 2.16 0.11 -2.99
CA VAL A 104 1.97 1.43 -3.60
C VAL A 104 1.10 1.34 -4.86
N GLY A 105 1.40 0.37 -5.72
CA GLY A 105 0.63 0.10 -6.94
C GLY A 105 -0.81 -0.29 -6.65
N THR A 106 -1.00 -1.17 -5.67
CA THR A 106 -2.31 -1.65 -5.22
C THR A 106 -3.15 -0.54 -4.58
N LEU A 107 -2.55 0.28 -3.69
CA LEU A 107 -3.22 1.38 -3.00
C LEU A 107 -3.49 2.59 -3.91
N GLY A 108 -2.88 2.63 -5.09
CA GLY A 108 -3.08 3.71 -6.04
C GLY A 108 -2.40 5.02 -5.64
N MET A 109 -1.31 4.95 -4.87
CA MET A 109 -0.61 6.14 -4.36
C MET A 109 0.17 6.83 -5.48
N LYS A 110 -0.11 8.12 -5.72
CA LYS A 110 0.46 8.90 -6.84
C LYS A 110 0.92 10.31 -6.42
N SER A 111 1.35 10.47 -5.17
CA SER A 111 1.87 11.77 -4.73
C SER A 111 3.18 12.09 -5.44
N GLU A 112 3.43 13.36 -5.76
CA GLU A 112 4.66 13.81 -6.44
C GLU A 112 5.92 13.42 -5.66
N LYS A 113 5.86 13.48 -4.33
CA LYS A 113 6.97 13.04 -3.45
C LYS A 113 7.27 11.55 -3.63
N LEU A 114 6.23 10.72 -3.61
CA LEU A 114 6.37 9.27 -3.79
C LEU A 114 6.89 8.92 -5.19
N ILE A 115 6.42 9.60 -6.24
CA ILE A 115 6.90 9.38 -7.61
C ILE A 115 8.41 9.69 -7.70
N ARG A 116 8.88 10.76 -7.06
CA ARG A 116 10.31 11.08 -6.99
C ARG A 116 11.10 10.00 -6.25
N LEU A 117 10.63 9.57 -5.09
CA LEU A 117 11.27 8.50 -4.31
C LEU A 117 11.38 7.20 -5.13
N LEU A 118 10.30 6.77 -5.81
CA LEU A 118 10.34 5.58 -6.64
C LEU A 118 11.31 5.71 -7.82
N LEU A 119 11.42 6.89 -8.44
CA LEU A 119 12.40 7.13 -9.50
C LEU A 119 13.84 7.05 -8.97
N GLU A 120 14.10 7.62 -7.79
CA GLU A 120 15.39 7.53 -7.12
C GLU A 120 15.75 6.09 -6.76
N MET A 121 14.82 5.33 -6.18
CA MET A 121 15.01 3.91 -5.90
C MET A 121 15.24 3.10 -7.18
N LEU A 122 14.57 3.41 -8.29
CA LEU A 122 14.83 2.73 -9.57
C LEU A 122 16.27 2.96 -10.08
N GLU A 123 16.89 4.08 -9.70
CA GLU A 123 18.26 4.41 -10.08
C GLU A 123 19.30 3.86 -9.10
N LEU A 124 19.02 3.95 -7.80
CA LEU A 124 20.02 3.78 -6.73
C LEU A 124 19.84 2.52 -5.88
N ASP A 125 18.67 1.86 -5.91
CA ASP A 125 18.48 0.66 -5.09
C ASP A 125 19.45 -0.45 -5.49
N SER A 126 20.03 -1.11 -4.49
CA SER A 126 21.00 -2.19 -4.67
C SER A 126 20.38 -3.46 -5.24
N SER A 127 19.08 -3.67 -5.02
CA SER A 127 18.35 -4.84 -5.49
C SER A 127 17.73 -4.64 -6.86
N ASP A 128 18.07 -5.53 -7.80
CA ASP A 128 17.38 -5.66 -9.08
C ASP A 128 15.91 -6.04 -8.93
N TYR A 129 15.56 -6.79 -7.89
CA TYR A 129 14.18 -7.21 -7.64
C TYR A 129 13.31 -6.01 -7.24
N VAL A 130 13.81 -5.13 -6.35
CA VAL A 130 13.11 -3.89 -5.98
C VAL A 130 12.95 -2.98 -7.20
N ARG A 131 14.02 -2.78 -7.99
CA ARG A 131 13.95 -2.02 -9.25
C ARG A 131 12.90 -2.57 -10.22
N LEU A 132 12.82 -3.90 -10.36
CA LEU A 132 11.82 -4.57 -11.17
C LEU A 132 10.38 -4.30 -10.67
N MET A 133 10.16 -4.36 -9.35
CA MET A 133 8.85 -4.07 -8.76
C MET A 133 8.44 -2.62 -9.02
N ILE A 134 9.36 -1.66 -8.92
CA ILE A 134 9.07 -0.24 -9.19
C ILE A 134 8.59 -0.04 -10.64
N ILE A 135 9.26 -0.68 -11.62
CA ILE A 135 8.85 -0.61 -13.03
C ILE A 135 7.42 -1.14 -13.21
N ARG A 136 7.07 -2.25 -12.55
CA ARG A 136 5.71 -2.81 -12.56
C ARG A 136 4.69 -1.87 -11.92
N THR A 137 5.07 -1.24 -10.82
CA THR A 137 4.23 -0.25 -10.12
C THR A 137 3.92 0.93 -11.02
N PHE A 138 4.87 1.43 -11.80
CA PHE A 138 4.61 2.51 -12.77
C PHE A 138 3.56 2.13 -13.81
N GLY A 139 3.62 0.91 -14.35
CA GLY A 139 2.61 0.36 -15.26
C GLY A 139 1.23 0.21 -14.59
N THR A 140 1.22 -0.33 -13.38
CA THR A 140 -0.01 -0.56 -12.58
C THR A 140 -0.72 0.75 -12.24
N LEU A 141 0.03 1.76 -11.82
CA LEU A 141 -0.48 3.10 -11.52
C LEU A 141 -0.81 3.90 -12.79
N LYS A 142 -0.45 3.41 -13.98
CA LYS A 142 -0.61 4.12 -15.25
C LYS A 142 0.05 5.50 -15.22
N LEU A 143 1.27 5.58 -14.67
CA LEU A 143 2.01 6.84 -14.53
C LEU A 143 2.56 7.27 -15.89
N THR A 144 1.91 8.26 -16.51
CA THR A 144 2.33 8.83 -17.80
C THR A 144 3.18 10.10 -17.66
N ASP A 145 3.87 10.27 -16.53
CA ASP A 145 4.79 11.40 -16.35
C ASP A 145 5.98 11.25 -17.30
N HIS A 146 6.41 12.35 -17.92
CA HIS A 146 7.54 12.37 -18.83
C HIS A 146 8.83 11.84 -18.18
N ARG A 147 9.05 12.07 -16.87
CA ARG A 147 10.21 11.54 -16.14
C ARG A 147 10.21 10.02 -16.10
N VAL A 148 9.05 9.44 -15.74
CA VAL A 148 8.84 7.99 -15.72
C VAL A 148 9.02 7.42 -17.13
N MET A 149 8.38 8.01 -18.13
CA MET A 149 8.50 7.56 -19.53
C MET A 149 9.95 7.62 -20.04
N ARG A 150 10.69 8.68 -19.72
CA ARG A 150 12.10 8.83 -20.09
C ARG A 150 12.95 7.76 -19.41
N CYS A 151 12.84 7.60 -18.10
CA CYS A 151 13.59 6.63 -17.32
C CYS A 151 13.35 5.20 -17.85
N LEU A 152 12.09 4.83 -18.09
CA LEU A 152 11.76 3.51 -18.64
C LEU A 152 12.33 3.29 -20.04
N ARG A 153 12.32 4.30 -20.92
CA ARG A 153 12.93 4.19 -22.27
C ARG A 153 14.44 4.05 -22.23
N GLU A 154 15.10 4.70 -21.27
CA GLU A 154 16.53 4.55 -21.06
C GLU A 154 16.85 3.12 -20.59
N ARG A 155 16.03 2.55 -19.68
CA ARG A 155 16.17 1.17 -19.20
C ARG A 155 15.80 0.11 -20.25
N GLU A 156 14.85 0.39 -21.13
CA GLU A 156 14.47 -0.50 -22.24
C GLU A 156 15.63 -0.75 -23.23
N LYS A 157 16.55 0.21 -23.37
CA LYS A 157 17.75 0.07 -24.23
C LYS A 157 18.78 -0.90 -23.66
N LEU A 158 18.71 -1.18 -22.36
CA LEU A 158 19.59 -2.16 -21.72
C LEU A 158 19.14 -3.58 -22.06
N GLU A 159 19.90 -4.57 -21.63
CA GLU A 159 19.52 -5.98 -21.75
C GLU A 159 19.06 -6.56 -20.40
N GLY A 160 18.45 -7.74 -20.41
CA GLY A 160 18.08 -8.47 -19.20
C GLY A 160 16.65 -8.26 -18.70
N PRO A 161 16.36 -8.68 -17.45
CA PRO A 161 14.99 -8.70 -16.91
C PRO A 161 14.39 -7.30 -16.75
N LEU A 162 15.18 -6.32 -16.30
CA LEU A 162 14.75 -4.93 -16.12
C LEU A 162 14.30 -4.31 -17.46
N ALA A 163 15.06 -4.53 -18.54
CA ALA A 163 14.71 -4.00 -19.85
C ALA A 163 13.42 -4.60 -20.41
N ARG A 164 13.21 -5.92 -20.23
CA ARG A 164 11.97 -6.60 -20.65
C ARG A 164 10.75 -6.07 -19.90
N GLU A 165 10.89 -5.83 -18.60
CA GLU A 165 9.81 -5.27 -17.79
C GLU A 165 9.57 -3.80 -18.13
N ALA A 166 10.62 -3.02 -18.36
CA ALA A 166 10.50 -1.63 -18.81
C ALA A 166 9.72 -1.53 -20.14
N HIS A 167 10.03 -2.41 -21.10
CA HIS A 167 9.28 -2.53 -22.35
C HIS A 167 7.80 -2.83 -22.12
N ARG A 168 7.48 -3.81 -21.26
CA ARG A 168 6.08 -4.16 -20.93
C ARG A 168 5.34 -2.99 -20.28
N SER A 169 5.96 -2.32 -19.31
CA SER A 169 5.38 -1.15 -18.66
C SER A 169 5.17 -0.02 -19.66
N LEU A 170 6.13 0.27 -20.53
CA LEU A 170 5.99 1.26 -21.60
C LEU A 170 4.85 0.93 -22.56
N TYR A 171 4.70 -0.34 -22.95
CA TYR A 171 3.58 -0.78 -23.79
C TYR A 171 2.23 -0.46 -23.16
N VAL A 172 2.04 -0.76 -21.87
CA VAL A 172 0.82 -0.43 -21.12
C VAL A 172 0.60 1.08 -21.05
N LEU A 173 1.65 1.85 -20.74
CA LEU A 173 1.55 3.31 -20.63
C LEU A 173 1.26 3.99 -21.97
N ASP A 174 1.81 3.45 -23.07
CA ASP A 174 1.56 3.94 -24.42
C ASP A 174 0.13 3.67 -24.86
N GLN A 175 -0.47 2.52 -24.51
CA GLN A 175 -1.90 2.29 -24.72
C GLN A 175 -2.76 3.30 -23.96
N VAL A 176 -2.39 3.64 -22.73
CA VAL A 176 -3.08 4.65 -21.93
C VAL A 176 -2.98 6.04 -22.57
N LEU A 177 -1.83 6.39 -23.15
CA LEU A 177 -1.66 7.64 -23.89
C LEU A 177 -2.41 7.65 -25.23
N ALA A 178 -2.45 6.51 -25.94
CA ALA A 178 -3.18 6.35 -27.19
C ALA A 178 -4.70 6.46 -27.00
N SER A 179 -5.21 5.97 -25.87
CA SER A 179 -6.63 5.97 -25.52
C SER A 179 -7.16 7.35 -25.09
N ARG A 180 -6.30 8.38 -24.96
CA ARG A 180 -6.74 9.74 -24.62
C ARG A 180 -7.17 10.48 -25.90
N PRO A 181 -8.47 10.78 -26.09
CA PRO A 181 -8.91 11.56 -27.23
C PRO A 181 -8.37 12.99 -27.09
N GLY A 182 -7.48 13.42 -28.00
CA GLY A 182 -7.14 14.84 -28.15
C GLY A 182 -5.68 15.26 -28.32
N LYS A 183 -4.67 14.38 -28.41
CA LYS A 183 -3.25 14.82 -28.57
C LYS A 183 -2.42 14.13 -29.68
N ASN A 184 -2.95 13.14 -30.40
CA ASN A 184 -2.12 12.25 -31.22
C ASN A 184 -2.23 12.43 -32.75
N ALA A 185 -2.51 13.64 -33.26
CA ALA A 185 -2.43 13.89 -34.71
C ALA A 185 -0.99 14.08 -35.23
N GLY A 186 0.00 14.36 -34.37
CA GLY A 186 1.36 14.74 -34.81
C GLY A 186 2.49 13.74 -34.56
N GLN A 187 2.31 12.75 -33.67
CA GLN A 187 3.44 11.92 -33.18
C GLN A 187 3.36 10.43 -33.56
N GLN A 188 2.26 9.98 -34.17
CA GLN A 188 2.06 8.58 -34.56
C GLN A 188 3.00 8.12 -35.69
N SER A 189 3.62 9.06 -36.43
CA SER A 189 4.51 8.72 -37.57
C SER A 189 5.87 8.15 -37.15
N ALA A 190 6.39 8.47 -35.95
CA ALA A 190 7.75 8.07 -35.56
C ALA A 190 7.84 6.66 -34.95
N ARG A 191 6.76 6.15 -34.32
CA ARG A 191 6.81 4.88 -33.57
C ARG A 191 6.70 3.63 -34.43
N LYS A 192 6.18 3.72 -35.65
CA LYS A 192 6.05 2.57 -36.56
C LYS A 192 7.40 2.10 -37.16
N TYR A 193 8.48 2.87 -37.01
CA TYR A 193 9.77 2.57 -37.66
C TYR A 193 10.83 1.91 -36.76
N LEU A 194 10.59 1.74 -35.47
CA LEU A 194 11.58 1.17 -34.53
C LEU A 194 11.46 -0.35 -34.31
N HIS A 195 10.35 -0.98 -34.72
CA HIS A 195 10.15 -2.43 -34.52
C HIS A 195 10.76 -3.30 -35.64
N SER A 196 11.37 -2.70 -36.67
CA SER A 196 11.91 -3.44 -37.82
C SER A 196 13.45 -3.53 -37.87
N ARG A 197 14.19 -3.02 -36.87
CA ARG A 197 15.66 -3.06 -36.85
C ARG A 197 16.24 -4.03 -35.82
N ARG A 198 15.76 -5.29 -35.87
CA ARG A 198 16.45 -6.44 -35.26
C ARG A 198 16.77 -7.53 -36.29
N VAL A 199 17.09 -7.18 -37.53
CA VAL A 199 17.95 -8.01 -38.39
C VAL A 199 18.66 -7.08 -39.37
N LEU A 200 20.00 -7.11 -39.35
CA LEU A 200 20.98 -6.67 -40.35
C LEU A 200 22.15 -5.95 -39.67
N SER A 201 23.10 -6.76 -39.23
CA SER A 201 24.48 -6.36 -38.92
C SER A 201 25.17 -5.80 -40.18
N PRO A 202 25.95 -4.71 -40.08
CA PRO A 202 26.70 -4.17 -41.20
C PRO A 202 28.05 -4.90 -41.36
N ILE A 203 28.01 -6.11 -41.96
CA ILE A 203 29.24 -6.86 -42.33
C ILE A 203 29.42 -6.96 -43.85
N LEU A 204 28.52 -6.38 -44.66
CA LEU A 204 28.60 -6.41 -46.13
C LEU A 204 28.65 -5.01 -46.75
N ALA A 205 29.60 -4.17 -46.31
CA ALA A 205 29.94 -2.93 -47.00
C ALA A 205 31.43 -2.90 -47.36
N THR A 206 31.82 -3.87 -48.17
CA THR A 206 33.05 -3.85 -48.98
C THR A 206 32.68 -4.27 -50.40
N ALA A 207 33.29 -3.61 -51.40
CA ALA A 207 33.19 -3.78 -52.85
C ALA A 207 32.02 -3.02 -53.54
N ILE A 208 32.30 -1.81 -54.05
CA ILE A 208 32.58 -1.46 -55.46
C ILE A 208 33.07 -0.01 -55.49
#